data_AF-A0A0N0HI90-F1
#
_entry.id   AF-A0A0N0HI90-F1
#
_cell.length_a   1.000
_cell.length_b   1.000
_cell.length_c   1.000
_cell.angle_alpha   90.00
_cell.angle_beta   90.00
_cell.angle_gamma   90.00
#
_symmetry.space_group_name_H-M   'P 1'
#
loop_
_entity.id
_entity.type
_entity.pdbx_description
1 polymer ?
#
loop_
_entity_poly.entity_id
_entity_poly.type
_entity_poly.pdbx_seq_one_letter_code
_entity_poly.pdbx_strand_id
1 'polypeptide(L)'
;MRGIEVVGPVLALMAVVAGCSASTDMDGQRLTEQRERYCTQVGTWQKAQDAARTDAENATGYDEVGALAQDAFLAMRPLRDETVGGGRTLGEATAAAMNRSDSEALGRVVKYCDDAGFETLTR
;
A
#
# COMPACT_ATOMS: atom_id res chain seq x y z
N MET A 1 8.12 29.75 65.82
CA MET A 1 7.31 29.26 64.69
C MET A 1 7.46 30.28 63.56
N ARG A 2 7.84 29.81 62.36
CA ARG A 2 8.08 30.56 61.10
C ARG A 2 6.83 31.40 60.75
N GLY A 3 6.90 32.68 60.36
CA GLY A 3 7.58 33.24 59.18
C GLY A 3 6.53 33.44 58.08
N ILE A 4 5.99 34.65 57.91
CA ILE A 4 5.04 35.00 56.84
C ILE A 4 5.84 35.43 55.62
N GLU A 5 5.58 34.83 54.45
CA GLU A 5 5.90 35.45 53.16
C GLU A 5 4.73 35.28 52.19
N VAL A 6 4.27 36.43 51.70
CA VAL A 6 3.29 36.61 50.63
C VAL A 6 4.05 36.61 49.31
N VAL A 7 3.69 35.76 48.36
CA VAL A 7 4.12 35.90 46.95
C VAL A 7 2.93 35.63 46.04
N GLY A 8 2.49 36.69 45.35
CA GLY A 8 1.48 36.67 44.29
C GLY A 8 2.06 36.25 42.92
N PRO A 9 1.28 36.39 41.84
CA PRO A 9 0.99 35.32 40.88
C PRO A 9 1.90 35.34 39.63
N VAL A 10 2.08 34.18 38.98
CA VAL A 10 2.67 34.12 37.63
C VAL A 10 1.67 33.48 36.67
N LEU A 11 1.05 34.34 35.86
CA LEU A 11 0.34 34.01 34.63
C LEU A 11 1.32 33.35 33.65
N ALA A 12 1.22 32.04 33.45
CA ALA A 12 1.82 31.37 32.31
C ALA A 12 0.74 31.17 31.24
N LEU A 13 0.62 32.16 30.35
CA LEU A 13 -0.09 32.01 29.08
C LEU A 13 0.62 30.92 28.26
N MET A 14 0.11 29.69 28.32
CA MET A 14 0.46 28.64 27.37
C MET A 14 -0.18 29.00 26.03
N ALA A 15 0.54 29.76 25.21
CA ALA A 15 0.28 29.82 23.78
C ALA A 15 0.67 28.45 23.20
N VAL A 16 -0.28 27.51 23.19
CA VAL A 16 -0.12 26.26 22.46
C VAL A 16 -0.20 26.64 20.98
N VAL A 17 0.97 26.64 20.35
CA VAL A 17 1.14 26.70 18.90
C VAL A 17 0.33 25.55 18.30
N ALA A 18 -0.87 25.84 17.80
CA ALA A 18 -1.58 24.97 16.90
C ALA A 18 -0.84 25.00 15.55
N GLY A 19 0.19 24.20 15.42
CA GLY A 19 0.99 24.10 14.21
C GLY A 19 1.70 22.75 14.16
N CYS A 20 1.43 22.01 13.08
CA CYS A 20 2.07 20.75 12.65
C CYS A 20 1.41 19.44 13.13
N SER A 21 0.27 19.06 12.55
CA SER A 21 -0.11 17.63 12.42
C SER A 21 -0.84 17.32 11.11
N ALA A 22 -1.42 18.32 10.44
CA ALA A 22 -2.20 18.10 9.21
C ALA A 22 -1.41 17.49 8.05
N SER A 23 -0.10 17.72 7.95
CA SER A 23 0.72 17.19 6.84
C SER A 23 0.99 15.68 6.95
N THR A 24 1.23 15.17 8.17
CA THR A 24 1.49 13.74 8.40
C THR A 24 0.23 12.91 8.15
N ASP A 25 -0.93 13.42 8.54
CA ASP A 25 -2.22 12.75 8.30
C ASP A 25 -2.56 12.68 6.80
N MET A 26 -2.28 13.75 6.04
CA MET A 26 -2.48 13.78 4.59
C MET A 26 -1.54 12.82 3.84
N ASP A 27 -0.28 12.70 4.26
CA ASP A 27 0.67 11.77 3.64
C ASP A 27 0.31 10.30 3.92
N GLY A 28 -0.15 10.00 5.14
CA GLY A 28 -0.64 8.67 5.50
C GLY A 28 -1.90 8.27 4.72
N GLN A 29 -2.85 9.20 4.56
CA GLN A 29 -4.05 8.95 3.76
C GLN A 29 -3.69 8.71 2.29
N ARG A 30 -2.81 9.53 1.70
CA ARG A 30 -2.34 9.35 0.32
C ARG A 30 -1.66 8.00 0.12
N LEU A 31 -0.83 7.56 1.07
CA LEU A 31 -0.18 6.26 1.00
C LEU A 31 -1.20 5.12 1.04
N THR A 32 -2.19 5.22 1.92
CA THR A 32 -3.28 4.22 2.03
C THR A 32 -4.05 4.11 0.71
N GLU A 33 -4.42 5.23 0.10
CA GLU A 33 -5.11 5.25 -1.20
C GLU A 33 -4.26 4.65 -2.34
N GLN A 34 -2.94 4.86 -2.31
CA GLN A 34 -2.04 4.24 -3.29
C GLN A 34 -1.98 2.72 -3.13
N ARG A 35 -1.88 2.25 -1.87
CA ARG A 35 -1.87 0.81 -1.55
C ARG A 35 -3.19 0.14 -1.94
N GLU A 36 -4.31 0.75 -1.62
CA GLU A 36 -5.64 0.27 -2.00
C GLU A 36 -5.77 0.14 -3.53
N ARG A 37 -5.39 1.19 -4.26
CA ARG A 37 -5.42 1.18 -5.73
C ARG A 37 -4.55 0.07 -6.29
N TYR A 38 -3.34 -0.09 -5.78
CA TYR A 38 -2.44 -1.16 -6.20
C TYR A 38 -3.04 -2.55 -5.94
N CYS A 39 -3.52 -2.81 -4.73
CA CYS A 39 -4.10 -4.10 -4.37
C CYS A 39 -5.37 -4.43 -5.17
N THR A 40 -6.17 -3.40 -5.51
CA THR A 40 -7.31 -3.53 -6.44
C THR A 40 -6.87 -4.01 -7.81
N GLN A 41 -5.79 -3.45 -8.36
CA GLN A 41 -5.30 -3.84 -9.69
C GLN A 41 -4.68 -5.24 -9.68
N VAL A 42 -3.95 -5.60 -8.62
CA VAL A 42 -3.45 -6.97 -8.44
C VAL A 42 -4.60 -7.98 -8.46
N GLY A 43 -5.64 -7.77 -7.66
CA GLY A 43 -6.77 -8.69 -7.62
C GLY A 43 -7.57 -8.76 -8.92
N THR A 44 -7.67 -7.65 -9.64
CA THR A 44 -8.32 -7.62 -10.96
C THR A 44 -7.52 -8.46 -11.97
N TRP A 45 -6.19 -8.30 -11.97
CA TRP A 45 -5.30 -9.14 -12.76
C TRP A 45 -5.39 -10.63 -12.38
N GLN A 46 -5.43 -10.98 -11.09
CA GLN A 46 -5.58 -12.37 -10.65
C GLN A 46 -6.87 -13.03 -11.18
N LYS A 47 -8.00 -12.32 -11.08
CA LYS A 47 -9.29 -12.79 -11.61
C LYS A 47 -9.24 -13.04 -13.12
N ALA A 48 -8.62 -12.12 -13.87
CA ALA A 48 -8.44 -12.29 -15.31
C ALA A 48 -7.51 -13.46 -15.64
N GLN A 49 -6.44 -13.66 -14.86
CA GLN A 49 -5.53 -14.78 -15.03
C GLN A 49 -6.23 -16.12 -14.77
N ASP A 50 -7.07 -16.20 -13.73
CA ASP A 50 -7.87 -17.39 -13.44
C ASP A 50 -8.93 -17.68 -14.51
N ALA A 51 -9.58 -16.64 -15.02
CA ALA A 51 -10.53 -16.76 -16.13
C ALA A 51 -9.83 -17.27 -17.40
N ALA A 52 -8.71 -16.66 -17.79
CA ALA A 52 -7.93 -17.05 -18.97
C ALA A 52 -7.36 -18.48 -18.85
N ARG A 53 -7.02 -18.93 -17.65
CA ARG A 53 -6.60 -20.32 -17.40
C ARG A 53 -7.74 -21.32 -17.59
N THR A 54 -8.97 -20.92 -17.25
CA THR A 54 -10.17 -21.75 -17.42
C THR A 54 -10.60 -21.80 -18.88
N ASP A 55 -10.50 -20.65 -19.57
CA ASP A 55 -10.88 -20.46 -20.97
C ASP A 55 -9.67 -20.58 -21.92
N ALA A 56 -8.85 -21.62 -21.75
CA ALA A 56 -7.57 -21.79 -22.44
C ALA A 56 -7.65 -21.80 -23.99
N GLU A 57 -8.86 -21.93 -24.55
CA GLU A 57 -9.11 -21.87 -26.00
C GLU A 57 -9.24 -20.44 -26.55
N ASN A 58 -9.39 -19.42 -25.68
CA ASN A 58 -9.55 -18.01 -26.05
C ASN A 58 -8.23 -17.24 -25.91
N ALA A 59 -7.51 -17.09 -27.02
CA ALA A 59 -6.26 -16.30 -27.08
C ALA A 59 -6.42 -14.85 -26.58
N THR A 60 -7.61 -14.25 -26.75
CA THR A 60 -7.91 -12.87 -26.30
C THR A 60 -7.88 -12.72 -24.78
N GLY A 61 -8.07 -13.79 -24.02
CA GLY A 61 -8.01 -13.75 -22.56
C GLY A 61 -6.61 -13.38 -22.04
N TYR A 62 -5.55 -13.82 -22.74
CA TYR A 62 -4.18 -13.48 -22.35
C TYR A 62 -3.79 -12.03 -22.71
N ASP A 63 -4.41 -11.43 -23.73
CA ASP A 63 -4.23 -10.00 -24.05
C ASP A 63 -4.80 -9.11 -22.92
N GLU A 64 -5.98 -9.47 -22.38
CA GLU A 64 -6.58 -8.79 -21.24
C GLU A 64 -5.72 -8.93 -19.97
N VAL A 65 -5.21 -10.13 -19.69
CA VAL A 65 -4.28 -10.38 -18.58
C VAL A 65 -3.03 -9.49 -18.71
N GLY A 66 -2.48 -9.34 -19.92
CA GLY A 66 -1.34 -8.47 -20.19
C GLY A 66 -1.63 -6.99 -19.92
N ALA A 67 -2.79 -6.50 -20.35
CA ALA A 67 -3.22 -5.12 -20.10
C ALA A 67 -3.39 -4.83 -18.60
N LEU A 68 -4.04 -5.73 -17.87
CA LEU A 68 -4.25 -5.60 -16.42
C LEU A 68 -2.94 -5.69 -15.62
N ALA A 69 -1.96 -6.46 -16.11
CA ALA A 69 -0.61 -6.45 -15.53
C ALA A 69 0.04 -5.07 -15.66
N GLN A 70 -0.15 -4.39 -16.80
CA GLN A 70 0.36 -3.03 -17.01
C GLN A 70 -0.28 -2.03 -16.05
N ASP A 71 -1.59 -2.14 -15.80
CA ASP A 71 -2.30 -1.30 -14.83
C ASP A 71 -1.79 -1.50 -13.41
N ALA A 72 -1.54 -2.75 -13.00
CA ALA A 72 -0.93 -3.05 -11.72
C ALA A 72 0.51 -2.49 -11.62
N PHE A 73 1.30 -2.55 -12.68
CA PHE A 73 2.63 -1.91 -12.71
C PHE A 73 2.54 -0.40 -12.55
N LEU A 74 1.59 0.27 -13.20
CA LEU A 74 1.39 1.71 -13.07
C LEU A 74 0.96 2.08 -11.64
N ALA A 75 0.04 1.33 -11.04
CA ALA A 75 -0.41 1.53 -9.67
C ALA A 75 0.70 1.27 -8.63
N MET A 76 1.63 0.35 -8.93
CA MET A 76 2.76 0.01 -8.08
C MET A 76 3.85 1.09 -8.06
N ARG A 77 4.02 1.87 -9.13
CA ARG A 77 5.13 2.84 -9.28
C ARG A 77 5.44 3.69 -8.04
N PRO A 78 4.47 4.31 -7.34
CA PRO A 78 4.76 5.11 -6.15
C PRO A 78 5.18 4.27 -4.92
N LEU A 79 4.84 2.98 -4.92
CA LEU A 79 5.11 2.01 -3.84
C LEU A 79 6.32 1.11 -4.15
N ARG A 80 6.99 1.31 -5.30
CA ARG A 80 7.94 0.36 -5.89
C ARG A 80 9.05 -0.08 -4.94
N ASP A 81 9.51 0.86 -4.12
CA ASP A 81 10.69 0.68 -3.29
C ASP A 81 10.32 0.23 -1.86
N GLU A 82 9.02 0.02 -1.57
CA GLU A 82 8.57 -0.61 -0.33
C GLU A 82 9.14 -2.04 -0.23
N THR A 83 9.59 -2.42 0.96
CA THR A 83 10.17 -3.74 1.17
C THR A 83 9.08 -4.78 1.32
N VAL A 84 9.23 -5.87 0.56
CA VAL A 84 8.45 -7.10 0.73
C VAL A 84 9.41 -8.22 1.15
N GLY A 85 8.93 -9.18 1.95
CA GLY A 85 9.78 -10.19 2.59
C GLY A 85 10.82 -10.86 1.66
N GLY A 86 11.95 -11.28 2.24
CA GLY A 86 13.04 -11.92 1.48
C GLY A 86 14.01 -10.95 0.79
N GLY A 87 14.14 -9.72 1.32
CA GLY A 87 15.10 -8.73 0.82
C GLY A 87 14.76 -8.14 -0.55
N ARG A 88 13.47 -8.14 -0.90
CA ARG A 88 12.96 -7.68 -2.19
C ARG A 88 12.14 -6.42 -2.04
N THR A 89 12.01 -5.66 -3.13
CA THR A 89 11.03 -4.57 -3.18
C THR A 89 9.70 -5.03 -3.76
N LEU A 90 8.62 -4.28 -3.48
CA LEU A 90 7.31 -4.53 -4.05
C LEU A 90 7.35 -4.52 -5.57
N GLY A 91 8.17 -3.66 -6.17
CA GLY A 91 8.39 -3.64 -7.61
C GLY A 91 9.02 -4.91 -8.16
N GLU A 92 10.05 -5.42 -7.49
CA GLU A 92 10.70 -6.67 -7.89
C GLU A 92 9.75 -7.86 -7.78
N ALA A 93 8.96 -7.93 -6.70
CA ALA A 93 7.97 -8.99 -6.51
C ALA A 93 6.82 -8.88 -7.53
N THR A 94 6.31 -7.69 -7.82
CA THR A 94 5.25 -7.48 -8.83
C THR A 94 5.74 -7.90 -10.21
N ALA A 95 6.96 -7.50 -10.59
CA ALA A 95 7.54 -7.87 -11.89
C ALA A 95 7.79 -9.37 -12.01
N ALA A 96 8.22 -10.01 -10.93
CA ALA A 96 8.37 -11.46 -10.88
C ALA A 96 7.02 -12.17 -11.04
N ALA A 97 6.00 -11.75 -10.28
CA ALA A 97 4.67 -12.34 -10.31
C ALA A 97 4.04 -12.25 -11.71
N MET A 98 4.04 -11.06 -12.32
CA MET A 98 3.26 -10.80 -13.53
C MET A 98 4.02 -11.12 -14.82
N ASN A 99 5.33 -10.89 -14.90
CA ASN A 99 6.09 -11.15 -16.14
C ASN A 99 6.69 -12.56 -16.18
N ARG A 100 6.95 -13.17 -15.03
CA ARG A 100 7.55 -14.52 -14.95
C ARG A 100 6.60 -15.57 -14.41
N SER A 101 5.35 -15.20 -14.12
CA SER A 101 4.37 -16.09 -13.49
C SER A 101 4.90 -16.74 -12.21
N ASP A 102 5.72 -16.01 -11.45
CA ASP A 102 6.37 -16.50 -10.22
C ASP A 102 5.36 -16.50 -9.06
N SER A 103 4.90 -17.69 -8.69
CA SER A 103 3.88 -17.86 -7.65
C SER A 103 4.36 -17.47 -6.24
N GLU A 104 5.66 -17.62 -5.93
CA GLU A 104 6.19 -17.17 -4.64
C GLU A 104 6.24 -15.64 -4.57
N ALA A 105 6.56 -14.99 -5.69
CA ALA A 105 6.49 -13.55 -5.79
C ALA A 105 5.04 -13.05 -5.70
N LEU A 106 4.08 -13.73 -6.32
CA LEU A 106 2.66 -13.42 -6.15
C LEU A 106 2.23 -13.56 -4.68
N GLY A 107 2.65 -14.63 -3.99
CA GLY A 107 2.39 -14.79 -2.56
C GLY A 107 2.92 -13.65 -1.70
N ARG A 108 4.09 -13.07 -2.05
CA ARG A 108 4.62 -11.87 -1.38
C ARG A 108 3.78 -10.63 -1.64
N VAL A 109 3.29 -10.45 -2.87
CA VAL A 109 2.40 -9.33 -3.22
C VAL A 109 1.06 -9.44 -2.49
N VAL A 110 0.46 -10.63 -2.46
CA VAL A 110 -0.80 -10.88 -1.72
C VAL A 110 -0.60 -10.63 -0.24
N LYS A 111 0.50 -11.13 0.34
CA LYS A 111 0.84 -10.86 1.75
C LYS A 111 1.02 -9.36 2.02
N TYR A 112 1.64 -8.62 1.10
CA TYR A 112 1.76 -7.17 1.23
C TYR A 112 0.39 -6.48 1.29
N CYS A 113 -0.57 -6.91 0.45
CA CYS A 113 -1.93 -6.38 0.49
C CYS A 113 -2.68 -6.76 1.77
N ASP A 114 -2.51 -7.98 2.27
CA ASP A 114 -3.02 -8.42 3.57
C ASP A 114 -2.44 -7.60 4.73
N ASP A 115 -1.12 -7.46 4.80
CA ASP A 115 -0.42 -6.68 5.82
C ASP A 115 -0.81 -5.17 5.77
N ALA A 116 -1.28 -4.68 4.61
CA ALA A 116 -1.79 -3.32 4.42
C ALA A 116 -3.30 -3.17 4.73
N GLY A 117 -4.01 -4.25 5.10
CA GLY A 117 -5.44 -4.24 5.41
C GLY A 117 -6.38 -4.34 4.20
N PHE A 118 -5.88 -4.88 3.08
CA PHE A 118 -6.59 -5.03 1.82
C PHE A 118 -6.70 -6.50 1.38
N GLU A 119 -6.79 -7.42 2.34
CA GLU A 119 -6.82 -8.87 2.15
C GLU A 119 -7.98 -9.34 1.26
N THR A 120 -9.05 -8.56 1.19
CA THR A 120 -10.23 -8.88 0.36
C THR A 120 -10.07 -8.44 -1.10
N LEU A 121 -9.08 -7.61 -1.39
CA LEU A 121 -8.86 -7.08 -2.74
C LEU A 121 -8.05 -8.05 -3.61
N THR A 122 -7.26 -8.94 -3.02
CA THR A 122 -6.42 -9.92 -3.73
C THR A 122 -6.83 -11.35 -3.41
N ARG A 123 -6.92 -12.24 -4.41
CA ARG A 123 -7.16 -13.69 -4.25
C ARG A 123 -6.70 -14.45 -5.48
#